data_AF-A0A3N5RWH8-F1
#
_entry.id   AF-A0A3N5RWH8-F1
#
_cell.length_a   1.000
_cell.length_b   1.000
_cell.length_c   1.000
_cell.angle_alpha   90.00
_cell.angle_beta   90.00
_cell.angle_gamma   90.00
#
_symmetry.space_group_name_H-M   'P 1'
#
loop_
_entity.id
_entity.type
_entity.pdbx_description
1 polymer ?
#
loop_
_entity_poly.entity_id
_entity_poly.type
_entity_poly.pdbx_seq_one_letter_code
_entity_poly.pdbx_strand_id
1 'polypeptide(L)'
;MNAFKKTIEFQAQLLQQEPSLLQPQYQEHRMQTEAKLAQAERNQKYAQRTGITAILLAAALFPIVASGSLGSPDPYSKDASLISVSLAILYVIACAVATISVASFYSRFVPRTRQTREDLRDQMLHELRHELVELREQVNHLQQSRPQ
;
A
#
# COMPACT_ATOMS: atom_id res chain seq x y z
N MET A 1 -6.71 2.81 46.25
CA MET A 1 -7.79 2.09 45.55
C MET A 1 -8.70 2.96 44.67
N ASN A 2 -8.83 4.27 44.91
CA ASN A 2 -9.78 5.11 44.13
C ASN A 2 -9.33 5.47 42.70
N ALA A 3 -8.02 5.50 42.41
CA ALA A 3 -7.52 5.85 41.08
C ALA A 3 -7.81 4.78 40.01
N PHE A 4 -7.84 3.51 40.41
CA PHE A 4 -8.08 2.37 39.51
C PHE A 4 -9.55 2.29 39.09
N LYS A 5 -10.46 2.62 39.99
CA LYS A 5 -11.90 2.71 39.69
C LYS A 5 -12.20 3.81 38.67
N LYS A 6 -11.54 4.98 38.84
CA LYS A 6 -11.68 6.12 37.94
C LYS A 6 -11.18 5.84 36.53
N THR A 7 -10.12 5.03 36.38
CA THR A 7 -9.59 4.64 35.06
C THR A 7 -10.51 3.66 34.36
N ILE A 8 -11.14 2.73 35.09
CA ILE A 8 -12.13 1.79 34.54
C ILE A 8 -13.40 2.54 34.12
N GLU A 9 -13.92 3.46 34.94
CA GLU A 9 -15.07 4.30 34.57
C GLU A 9 -14.79 5.18 33.35
N PHE A 10 -13.59 5.74 33.26
CA PHE A 10 -13.17 6.56 32.13
C PHE A 10 -13.02 5.74 30.84
N GLN A 11 -12.46 4.52 30.93
CA GLN A 11 -12.42 3.60 29.79
C GLN A 11 -13.82 3.16 29.35
N ALA A 12 -14.73 2.90 30.29
CA ALA A 12 -16.12 2.56 30.00
C ALA A 12 -16.86 3.75 29.34
N GLN A 13 -16.61 4.99 29.78
CA GLN A 13 -17.16 6.19 29.15
C GLN A 13 -16.57 6.45 27.76
N LEU A 14 -15.28 6.16 27.54
CA LEU A 14 -14.67 6.24 26.21
C LEU A 14 -15.25 5.20 25.25
N LEU A 15 -15.51 3.97 25.72
CA LEU A 15 -16.18 2.92 24.95
C LEU A 15 -17.64 3.27 24.62
N GLN A 16 -18.34 4.00 25.50
CA GLN A 16 -19.71 4.49 25.23
C GLN A 16 -19.76 5.71 24.29
N GLN A 17 -18.64 6.41 24.11
CA GLN A 17 -18.52 7.51 23.16
C GLN A 17 -18.09 7.05 21.76
N GLU A 18 -17.73 5.77 21.57
CA GLU A 18 -17.51 5.22 20.25
C GLU A 18 -18.86 5.12 19.51
N PRO A 19 -19.03 5.84 18.39
CA PRO A 19 -20.27 5.83 17.63
C PRO A 19 -20.60 4.40 17.20
N SER A 20 -21.85 3.99 17.41
CA SER A 20 -22.35 2.65 17.07
C SER A 20 -21.91 2.24 15.66
N LEU A 21 -21.28 1.06 15.53
CA LEU A 21 -20.77 0.47 14.28
C LEU A 21 -21.83 0.34 13.16
N LEU A 22 -23.12 0.44 13.50
CA LEU A 22 -24.27 0.44 12.59
C LEU A 22 -24.62 1.83 12.04
N GLN A 23 -23.91 2.89 12.43
CA GLN A 23 -24.15 4.20 11.88
C GLN A 23 -23.77 4.22 10.38
N PRO A 24 -24.66 4.69 9.50
CA PRO A 24 -24.39 4.77 8.06
C PRO A 24 -23.13 5.60 7.76
N GLN A 25 -22.76 6.55 8.62
CA GLN A 25 -21.52 7.31 8.52
C GLN A 25 -20.25 6.46 8.69
N TYR A 26 -20.28 5.43 9.56
CA TYR A 26 -19.14 4.53 9.72
C TYR A 26 -18.96 3.63 8.49
N GLN A 27 -20.07 3.12 7.93
CA GLN A 27 -20.04 2.35 6.69
C GLN A 27 -19.55 3.17 5.49
N GLU A 28 -20.01 4.42 5.38
CA GLU A 28 -19.51 5.35 4.36
C GLU A 28 -18.02 5.62 4.54
N HIS A 29 -17.56 5.86 5.78
CA HIS A 29 -16.14 6.10 6.05
C HIS A 29 -15.31 4.86 5.69
N ARG A 30 -15.75 3.66 6.08
CA ARG A 30 -15.11 2.38 5.74
C ARG A 30 -15.01 2.18 4.23
N MET A 31 -16.12 2.35 3.50
CA MET A 31 -16.13 2.26 2.03
C MET A 31 -15.17 3.27 1.38
N GLN A 32 -15.09 4.50 1.90
CA GLN A 32 -14.15 5.50 1.39
C GLN A 32 -12.69 5.12 1.64
N THR A 33 -12.37 4.57 2.83
CA THR A 33 -11.02 4.05 3.11
C THR A 33 -10.67 2.86 2.23
N GLU A 34 -11.58 1.90 2.06
CA GLU A 34 -11.38 0.73 1.20
C GLU A 34 -11.21 1.15 -0.27
N ALA A 35 -11.98 2.13 -0.75
CA ALA A 35 -11.84 2.66 -2.11
C ALA A 35 -10.49 3.37 -2.33
N LYS A 36 -10.05 4.19 -1.36
CA LYS A 36 -8.73 4.84 -1.41
C LYS A 36 -7.58 3.82 -1.40
N LEU A 37 -7.74 2.75 -0.63
CA LEU A 37 -6.77 1.65 -0.55
C LEU A 37 -6.71 0.87 -1.87
N ALA A 38 -7.88 0.50 -2.42
CA ALA A 38 -7.97 -0.16 -3.72
C ALA A 38 -7.38 0.68 -4.85
N GLN A 39 -7.58 2.01 -4.83
CA GLN A 39 -6.98 2.92 -5.80
C GLN A 39 -5.46 3.02 -5.63
N ALA A 40 -4.97 3.08 -4.39
CA ALA A 40 -3.54 3.09 -4.09
C ALA A 40 -2.85 1.77 -4.54
N GLU A 41 -3.47 0.61 -4.29
CA GLU A 41 -2.98 -0.69 -4.75
C GLU A 41 -2.93 -0.81 -6.28
N ARG A 42 -3.96 -0.31 -6.97
CA ARG A 42 -3.95 -0.27 -8.44
C ARG A 42 -2.79 0.56 -8.95
N ASN A 43 -2.60 1.75 -8.41
CA ASN A 43 -1.49 2.63 -8.78
C ASN A 43 -0.12 2.00 -8.47
N GLN A 44 0.00 1.26 -7.37
CA GLN A 44 1.20 0.50 -7.06
C GLN A 44 1.46 -0.61 -8.10
N LYS A 45 0.44 -1.38 -8.47
CA LYS A 45 0.56 -2.44 -9.50
C LYS A 45 0.96 -1.85 -10.86
N TYR A 46 0.41 -0.69 -11.24
CA TYR A 46 0.82 0.00 -12.47
C TYR A 46 2.26 0.51 -12.39
N ALA A 47 2.66 1.15 -11.29
CA ALA A 47 4.04 1.61 -11.08
C ALA A 47 5.05 0.44 -11.08
N GLN A 48 4.69 -0.69 -10.48
CA GLN A 48 5.52 -1.89 -10.46
C GLN A 48 5.65 -2.51 -11.86
N ARG A 49 4.53 -2.66 -12.59
CA ARG A 49 4.56 -3.18 -13.97
C ARG A 49 5.39 -2.31 -14.88
N THR A 50 5.17 -0.99 -14.84
CA THR A 50 5.94 -0.02 -15.65
C THR A 50 7.43 -0.04 -15.30
N GLY A 51 7.78 -0.14 -14.02
CA GLY A 51 9.16 -0.32 -13.57
C GLY A 51 9.81 -1.60 -14.08
N ILE A 52 9.14 -2.75 -13.93
CA ILE A 52 9.62 -4.04 -14.43
C ILE A 52 9.81 -3.99 -15.95
N THR A 53 8.84 -3.45 -16.69
CA THR A 53 8.97 -3.33 -18.15
C THR A 53 10.13 -2.42 -18.56
N ALA A 54 10.37 -1.32 -17.85
CA ALA A 54 11.51 -0.43 -18.13
C ALA A 54 12.85 -1.11 -17.85
N ILE A 55 12.95 -1.88 -16.76
CA ILE A 55 14.16 -2.66 -16.43
C ILE A 55 14.42 -3.73 -17.50
N LEU A 56 13.39 -4.47 -17.91
CA LEU A 56 13.52 -5.46 -18.98
C LEU A 56 13.96 -4.83 -20.30
N LEU A 57 13.38 -3.67 -20.66
CA LEU A 57 13.78 -2.93 -21.85
C LEU A 57 15.24 -2.50 -21.78
N ALA A 58 15.67 -1.92 -20.65
CA ALA A 58 17.06 -1.52 -20.44
C ALA A 58 18.01 -2.72 -20.50
N ALA A 59 17.64 -3.85 -19.89
CA ALA A 59 18.43 -5.08 -19.91
C ALA A 59 18.56 -5.67 -21.33
N ALA A 60 17.51 -5.59 -22.15
CA ALA A 60 17.55 -6.04 -23.54
C ALA A 60 18.39 -5.12 -24.44
N LEU A 61 18.34 -3.80 -24.21
CA LEU A 61 19.10 -2.82 -24.98
C LEU A 61 20.59 -2.78 -24.60
N PHE A 62 20.92 -3.06 -23.34
CA PHE A 62 22.30 -3.03 -22.83
C PHE A 62 23.30 -3.83 -23.68
N PRO A 63 23.10 -5.12 -24.00
CA PRO A 63 24.06 -5.88 -24.80
C PRO A 63 24.17 -5.37 -26.24
N ILE A 64 23.09 -4.80 -26.80
CA ILE A 64 23.10 -4.26 -28.17
C ILE A 64 23.96 -2.99 -28.22
N VAL A 65 23.77 -2.09 -27.26
CA VAL A 65 24.55 -0.85 -27.14
C VAL A 65 26.00 -1.16 -26.75
N ALA A 66 26.22 -2.08 -25.80
CA ALA A 66 27.56 -2.42 -25.31
C ALA A 66 28.41 -3.19 -26.33
N SER A 67 27.78 -4.03 -27.18
CA SER A 67 28.50 -4.80 -28.20
C SER A 67 29.02 -3.96 -29.37
N GLY A 68 28.52 -2.72 -29.55
CA GLY A 68 28.88 -1.87 -30.69
C GLY A 68 28.55 -2.48 -32.05
N SER A 69 27.73 -3.53 -32.09
CA SER A 69 27.43 -4.32 -33.30
C SER A 69 26.71 -3.54 -34.40
N LEU A 70 26.07 -2.41 -34.06
CA LEU A 70 25.34 -1.53 -34.98
C LEU A 70 26.07 -0.21 -35.27
N GLY A 71 27.33 -0.09 -34.85
CA GLY A 71 28.09 1.16 -34.89
C GLY A 71 28.29 1.74 -33.50
N SER A 72 29.14 2.77 -33.43
CA SER A 72 29.47 3.42 -32.16
C SER A 72 28.29 4.30 -31.70
N PRO A 73 27.87 4.18 -30.43
CA PRO A 73 26.75 4.96 -29.88
C PRO A 73 27.09 6.44 -29.68
N ASP A 74 28.36 6.82 -29.80
CA ASP A 74 28.80 8.21 -29.72
C ASP A 74 28.51 8.96 -31.03
N PRO A 75 27.69 10.03 -31.01
CA PRO A 75 27.35 10.81 -32.20
C PRO A 75 28.56 11.50 -32.86
N TYR A 76 29.68 11.67 -32.15
CA TYR A 76 30.88 12.28 -32.69
C TYR A 76 31.87 11.27 -33.28
N SER A 77 31.60 9.98 -33.16
CA SER A 77 32.44 8.93 -33.70
C SER A 77 32.25 8.77 -35.21
N LYS A 78 33.30 8.37 -35.91
CA LYS A 78 33.27 8.17 -37.37
C LYS A 78 32.42 6.96 -37.79
N ASP A 79 32.18 6.03 -36.87
CA ASP A 79 31.38 4.82 -37.06
C ASP A 79 29.96 4.97 -36.50
N ALA A 80 29.51 6.22 -36.29
CA ALA A 80 28.19 6.53 -35.78
C ALA A 80 27.12 6.27 -36.86
N SER A 81 26.22 5.34 -36.57
CA SER A 81 25.00 5.13 -37.35
C SER A 81 23.80 5.78 -36.68
N LEU A 82 22.89 6.36 -37.45
CA LEU A 82 21.60 6.91 -36.96
C LEU A 82 20.84 5.90 -36.06
N ILE A 83 20.92 4.60 -36.39
CA ILE A 83 20.29 3.53 -35.61
C ILE A 83 21.00 3.35 -34.26
N SER A 84 22.33 3.35 -34.23
CA SER A 84 23.09 3.21 -32.98
C SER A 84 22.86 4.36 -32.00
N VAL A 85 22.81 5.59 -32.49
CA VAL A 85 22.58 6.80 -31.67
C VAL A 85 21.16 6.81 -31.12
N SER A 86 20.15 6.47 -31.93
CA SER A 86 18.75 6.39 -31.47
C SER A 86 18.53 5.28 -30.42
N LEU A 87 19.19 4.12 -30.59
CA LEU A 87 19.18 3.06 -29.57
C LEU A 87 19.82 3.51 -28.26
N ALA A 88 20.93 4.26 -28.32
CA ALA A 88 21.60 4.80 -27.15
C ALA A 88 20.70 5.80 -26.39
N ILE A 89 20.00 6.69 -27.10
CA ILE A 89 19.02 7.61 -26.50
C ILE A 89 17.89 6.83 -25.81
N LEU A 90 17.32 5.83 -26.48
CA LEU A 90 16.28 4.97 -25.91
C LEU A 90 16.76 4.24 -24.65
N TYR A 91 18.00 3.76 -24.65
CA TYR A 91 18.62 3.12 -23.50
C TYR A 91 18.75 4.10 -22.31
N VAL A 92 19.21 5.33 -22.54
CA VAL A 92 19.31 6.36 -21.47
C VAL A 92 17.94 6.69 -20.90
N ILE A 93 16.93 6.86 -21.75
CA ILE A 93 15.54 7.10 -21.31
C ILE A 93 15.04 5.92 -20.48
N ALA A 94 15.26 4.69 -20.94
CA ALA A 94 14.87 3.49 -20.20
C ALA A 94 15.53 3.41 -18.82
N CYS A 95 16.83 3.72 -18.73
CA CYS A 95 17.57 3.79 -17.47
C CYS A 95 17.03 4.88 -16.53
N ALA A 96 16.74 6.08 -17.04
CA ALA A 96 16.17 7.16 -16.26
C ALA A 96 14.79 6.77 -15.70
N VAL A 97 13.92 6.23 -16.55
CA VAL A 97 12.58 5.75 -16.15
C VAL A 97 12.67 4.61 -15.15
N ALA A 98 13.58 3.64 -15.34
CA ALA A 98 13.79 2.55 -14.40
C ALA A 98 14.23 3.08 -13.02
N THR A 99 15.17 4.02 -12.99
CA THR A 99 15.67 4.64 -11.75
C THR A 99 14.58 5.41 -11.03
N ILE A 100 13.81 6.23 -11.75
CA ILE A 100 12.67 6.98 -11.20
C ILE A 100 11.59 6.02 -10.69
N SER A 101 11.33 4.93 -11.40
CA SER A 101 10.34 3.94 -11.00
C SER A 101 10.75 3.20 -9.71
N VAL A 102 11.99 2.75 -9.62
CA VAL A 102 12.52 2.11 -8.40
C VAL A 102 12.53 3.08 -7.22
N ALA A 103 12.99 4.32 -7.43
CA ALA A 103 12.99 5.37 -6.42
C ALA A 103 11.56 5.69 -5.94
N SER A 104 10.60 5.81 -6.88
CA SER A 104 9.20 6.06 -6.57
C SER A 104 8.57 4.90 -5.81
N PHE A 105 8.89 3.65 -6.18
CA PHE A 105 8.41 2.45 -5.52
C PHE A 105 8.84 2.41 -4.06
N TYR A 106 10.13 2.60 -3.78
CA TYR A 106 10.67 2.60 -2.43
C TYR A 106 10.24 3.81 -1.60
N SER A 107 10.27 5.01 -2.18
CA SER A 107 9.98 6.25 -1.45
C SER A 107 8.48 6.39 -1.12
N ARG A 108 7.59 6.03 -2.05
CA ARG A 108 6.18 6.44 -1.96
C ARG A 108 5.21 5.30 -1.68
N PHE A 109 5.50 4.09 -2.17
CA PHE A 109 4.54 2.99 -2.10
C PHE A 109 4.75 2.06 -0.91
N VAL A 110 5.99 1.76 -0.54
CA VAL A 110 6.30 0.90 0.63
C VAL A 110 5.79 1.48 1.95
N PRO A 111 6.05 2.76 2.32
CA PRO A 111 5.59 3.27 3.61
C PRO A 111 4.07 3.42 3.68
N ARG A 112 3.41 3.85 2.59
CA ARG A 112 1.95 4.05 2.59
C ARG A 112 1.18 2.75 2.66
N THR A 113 1.60 1.72 1.92
CA THR A 113 0.94 0.41 1.97
C THR A 113 1.13 -0.27 3.32
N ARG A 114 2.28 -0.06 3.98
CA ARG A 114 2.51 -0.57 5.33
C ARG A 114 1.60 0.11 6.34
N GLN A 115 1.52 1.45 6.31
CA GLN A 115 0.69 2.20 7.24
C GLN A 115 -0.80 1.88 7.09
N THR A 116 -1.32 1.84 5.85
CA THR A 116 -2.74 1.50 5.65
C THR A 116 -3.06 0.04 6.01
N ARG A 117 -2.08 -0.86 5.90
CA ARG A 117 -2.24 -2.26 6.33
C ARG A 117 -2.21 -2.40 7.85
N GLU A 118 -1.41 -1.59 8.54
CA GLU A 118 -1.41 -1.48 10.00
C GLU A 118 -2.74 -0.90 10.49
N ASP A 119 -3.22 0.20 9.90
CA ASP A 119 -4.51 0.82 10.24
C ASP A 119 -5.69 -0.16 10.07
N LEU A 120 -5.76 -0.91 8.97
CA LEU A 120 -6.80 -1.93 8.76
C LEU A 120 -6.72 -3.06 9.79
N ARG A 121 -5.51 -3.45 10.18
CA ARG A 121 -5.32 -4.54 11.13
C ARG A 121 -5.75 -4.14 12.53
N ASP A 122 -5.49 -2.89 12.90
CA ASP A 122 -5.95 -2.32 14.16
C ASP A 122 -7.48 -2.14 14.18
N GLN A 123 -8.09 -1.71 13.07
CA GLN A 123 -9.55 -1.68 12.92
C GLN A 123 -10.18 -3.08 13.07
N MET A 124 -9.62 -4.10 12.41
CA MET A 124 -10.10 -5.48 12.58
C MET A 124 -9.95 -5.99 14.01
N LEU A 125 -8.85 -5.67 14.69
CA LEU A 125 -8.65 -6.06 16.10
C LEU A 125 -9.67 -5.39 17.03
N HIS A 126 -10.05 -4.14 16.73
CA HIS A 126 -11.11 -3.44 17.44
C HIS A 126 -12.48 -4.09 17.19
N GLU A 127 -12.83 -4.41 15.94
CA GLU A 127 -14.08 -5.12 15.59
C GLU A 127 -14.16 -6.48 16.32
N LEU A 128 -13.10 -7.29 16.28
CA LEU A 128 -13.03 -8.59 16.96
C LEU A 128 -13.17 -8.49 18.49
N ARG A 129 -12.59 -7.47 19.11
CA ARG A 129 -12.77 -7.24 20.56
C ARG A 129 -14.21 -6.90 20.89
N HIS A 130 -14.87 -6.10 20.04
CA HIS A 130 -16.24 -5.70 20.25
C HIS A 130 -17.19 -6.90 20.13
N GLU A 131 -17.04 -7.73 19.11
CA GLU A 131 -17.81 -8.96 18.94
C GLU A 131 -17.63 -9.92 20.13
N LEU A 132 -16.40 -10.06 20.65
CA LEU A 132 -16.14 -10.90 21.83
C LEU A 132 -16.81 -10.38 23.10
N VAL A 133 -16.85 -9.06 23.30
CA VAL A 133 -17.53 -8.45 24.44
C VAL A 133 -19.04 -8.65 24.31
N GLU A 134 -19.60 -8.42 23.13
CA GLU A 134 -21.02 -8.58 22.86
C GLU A 134 -21.47 -10.05 23.03
N LEU A 135 -20.69 -11.01 22.52
CA LEU A 135 -20.94 -12.44 22.77
C LEU A 135 -20.87 -12.77 24.28
N ARG A 136 -19.92 -12.20 25.00
CA ARG A 136 -19.77 -12.43 26.44
C ARG A 136 -20.98 -11.91 27.22
N GLU A 137 -21.49 -10.74 26.85
CA GLU A 137 -22.71 -10.17 27.43
C GLU A 137 -23.94 -11.00 27.11
N GLN A 138 -24.09 -11.49 25.87
CA GLN A 138 -25.17 -12.39 25.47
C GLN A 138 -25.13 -13.71 26.26
N VAL A 139 -23.95 -14.31 26.43
CA VAL A 139 -23.78 -15.54 27.22
C VAL A 139 -24.11 -15.30 28.69
N ASN A 140 -23.68 -14.18 29.28
CA ASN A 140 -24.00 -13.82 30.66
C ASN A 140 -25.51 -13.59 30.84
N HIS A 141 -26.16 -12.91 29.89
CA HIS A 141 -27.61 -12.72 29.90
C HIS A 141 -28.37 -14.04 29.80
N LEU A 142 -27.94 -14.96 28.93
CA LEU A 142 -28.51 -16.30 28.80
C LEU A 142 -28.31 -17.17 30.04
N GLN A 143 -27.17 -17.03 30.73
CA GLN A 143 -26.92 -17.71 32.01
C GLN A 143 -27.79 -17.16 33.14
N GLN A 144 -28.04 -15.85 33.18
CA GLN A 144 -28.90 -15.21 34.18
C GLN A 144 -30.40 -15.46 33.94
N SER A 145 -30.81 -15.67 32.69
CA SER A 145 -32.22 -15.93 32.32
C SER A 145 -32.59 -17.41 32.32
N ARG A 146 -31.67 -18.30 32.72
CA ARG A 146 -31.97 -19.72 32.96
C ARG A 146 -32.55 -19.85 34.39
N PRO A 147 -33.87 -20.07 34.55
CA PRO A 147 -34.43 -20.29 35.88
C PRO A 147 -33.90 -21.63 36.41
N GLN A 148 -33.55 -21.64 37.70
CA GLN A 148 -33.30 -22.86 38.46
C GLN A 148 -34.58 -23.66 38.65
#